data_AF-A0A6P6U9T1-F1
#
_entry.id   AF-A0A6P6U9T1-F1
#
_cell.length_a   1.000
_cell.length_b   1.000
_cell.length_c   1.000
_cell.angle_alpha   90.00
_cell.angle_beta   90.00
_cell.angle_gamma   90.00
#
_symmetry.space_group_name_H-M   'P 1'
#
loop_
_entity.id
_entity.type
_entity.pdbx_description
1 polymer ?
#
loop_
_entity_poly.entity_id
_entity_poly.type
_entity_poly.pdbx_seq_one_letter_code
_entity_poly.pdbx_strand_id
1 'polypeptide(L)'
;MLMLFSSLLQIKAHPSVAAHMLYDLDSVNKTPTTESTLLIIDIAGCDMEEKKDEEDSTLNEGEAEISIAHARRLVQSGVQASDIGIITPYAAQVVFLKMLKCNHDKLKYGDLYC
;
A
#
# COMPACT_ATOMS: atom_id res chain seq x y z
N MET A 1 25.24 -36.71 -14.04
CA MET A 1 24.77 -35.82 -15.12
C MET A 1 23.33 -35.43 -14.82
N LEU A 2 23.15 -34.38 -14.02
CA LEU A 2 21.86 -33.74 -13.75
C LEU A 2 22.16 -32.24 -13.77
N MET A 3 22.13 -31.68 -14.98
CA MET A 3 22.19 -30.26 -15.21
C MET A 3 20.81 -29.83 -15.73
N LEU A 4 20.29 -28.77 -15.13
CA LEU A 4 19.44 -27.74 -15.77
C LEU A 4 17.97 -28.09 -16.02
N PHE A 5 17.12 -27.81 -15.03
CA PHE A 5 15.70 -27.46 -15.24
C PHE A 5 15.22 -26.35 -14.28
N SER A 6 16.09 -25.42 -13.85
CA SER A 6 15.68 -24.30 -12.99
C SER A 6 15.72 -22.92 -13.67
N SER A 7 16.17 -22.83 -14.93
CA SER A 7 16.46 -21.54 -15.59
C SER A 7 15.50 -21.14 -16.72
N LEU A 8 14.41 -21.88 -16.97
CA LEU A 8 13.56 -21.65 -18.15
C LEU A 8 12.39 -20.67 -17.95
N LEU A 9 12.16 -20.19 -16.73
CA LEU A 9 11.10 -19.22 -16.41
C LEU A 9 11.63 -18.15 -15.45
N GLN A 10 12.63 -17.39 -15.87
CA GLN A 10 13.12 -16.24 -15.11
C GLN A 10 12.41 -14.98 -15.61
N ILE A 11 11.60 -14.36 -14.75
CA ILE A 11 11.03 -13.04 -15.04
C ILE A 11 12.16 -12.01 -14.89
N LYS A 12 12.34 -11.18 -15.91
CA LYS A 12 13.29 -10.05 -15.90
C LYS A 12 12.51 -8.78 -16.18
N ALA A 13 12.67 -7.77 -15.32
CA ALA A 13 12.12 -6.46 -15.56
C ALA A 13 12.70 -5.86 -16.85
N HIS A 14 11.85 -5.24 -17.67
CA HIS A 14 12.30 -4.51 -18.85
C HIS A 14 13.19 -3.32 -18.40
N PRO A 15 14.26 -2.96 -19.13
CA PRO A 15 15.16 -1.87 -18.72
C PRO A 15 14.45 -0.53 -18.46
N SER A 16 13.32 -0.28 -19.14
CA SER A 16 12.54 0.95 -18.97
C SER A 16 11.77 1.05 -17.65
N VAL A 17 11.79 0.03 -16.79
CA VAL A 17 11.11 0.07 -15.47
C VAL A 17 11.95 -0.50 -14.33
N ALA A 18 13.06 -1.18 -14.66
CA ALA A 18 13.85 -1.95 -13.70
C ALA A 18 14.43 -1.11 -12.54
N ALA A 19 14.59 0.20 -12.72
CA ALA A 19 15.14 1.12 -11.73
C ALA A 19 14.17 2.24 -11.33
N HIS A 20 12.89 2.14 -11.71
CA HIS A 20 11.90 3.18 -11.36
C HIS A 20 11.66 3.25 -9.86
N MET A 21 11.68 4.47 -9.35
CA MET A 21 11.40 4.82 -7.96
C MET A 21 10.26 5.84 -7.92
N LEU A 22 9.57 5.96 -6.78
CA LEU A 22 8.46 6.93 -6.66
C LEU A 22 8.92 8.37 -6.84
N TYR A 23 10.15 8.70 -6.41
CA TYR A 23 10.71 10.04 -6.58
C TYR A 23 11.11 10.38 -8.03
N ASP A 24 11.04 9.42 -8.97
CA ASP A 24 11.26 9.69 -10.40
C ASP A 24 10.02 10.35 -11.05
N LEU A 25 8.88 10.38 -10.35
CA LEU A 25 7.68 11.10 -10.77
C LEU A 25 7.83 12.60 -10.56
N ASP A 26 7.25 13.38 -11.47
CA ASP A 26 7.25 14.84 -11.37
C ASP A 26 6.63 15.30 -10.03
N SER A 27 7.25 16.29 -9.39
CA SER A 27 6.80 16.89 -8.12
C SER A 27 6.87 15.99 -6.88
N VAL A 28 7.42 14.77 -6.98
CA VAL A 28 7.64 13.91 -5.81
C VAL A 28 8.99 14.20 -5.15
N ASN A 29 8.95 14.55 -3.86
CA ASN A 29 10.14 14.76 -3.06
C ASN A 29 10.85 13.43 -2.77
N LYS A 30 12.17 13.42 -2.87
CA LYS A 30 13.00 12.31 -2.43
C LYS A 30 13.02 12.24 -0.90
N THR A 31 12.45 11.18 -0.35
CA THR A 31 12.33 10.94 1.09
C THR A 31 12.56 9.44 1.37
N PRO A 32 12.82 9.02 2.62
CA PRO A 32 12.92 7.60 2.94
C PRO A 32 11.69 6.77 2.51
N THR A 33 10.51 7.40 2.47
CA THR A 33 9.24 6.78 2.05
C THR A 33 9.15 6.61 0.54
N THR A 34 9.71 7.53 -0.26
CA THR A 34 9.67 7.49 -1.74
C THR A 34 10.91 6.85 -2.36
N GLU A 35 11.98 6.65 -1.58
CA GLU A 35 13.17 5.87 -1.93
C GLU A 35 13.00 4.36 -1.73
N SER A 36 12.03 3.93 -0.93
CA SER A 36 11.79 2.50 -0.69
C SER A 36 10.79 1.95 -1.72
N THR A 37 11.21 1.01 -2.57
CA THR A 37 10.30 0.30 -3.49
C THR A 37 9.44 -0.73 -2.75
N LEU A 38 9.95 -1.27 -1.63
CA LEU A 38 9.28 -2.24 -0.80
C LEU A 38 9.44 -1.85 0.67
N LEU A 39 8.31 -1.69 1.36
CA LEU A 39 8.24 -1.51 2.80
C LEU A 39 7.35 -2.62 3.36
N ILE A 40 7.86 -3.35 4.35
CA ILE A 40 7.10 -4.35 5.10
C ILE A 40 6.97 -3.83 6.53
N ILE A 41 5.73 -3.77 7.02
CA ILE A 41 5.41 -3.38 8.39
C ILE A 41 4.89 -4.64 9.08
N ASP A 42 5.66 -5.13 10.05
CA ASP A 42 5.25 -6.24 10.90
C ASP A 42 4.46 -5.69 12.09
N ILE A 43 3.26 -6.23 12.30
CA ILE A 43 2.34 -5.83 13.38
C ILE A 43 2.30 -6.87 14.51
N ALA A 44 3.14 -7.91 14.46
CA ALA A 44 3.18 -8.95 15.48
C ALA A 44 3.47 -8.33 16.87
N GLY A 45 2.57 -8.59 17.83
CA GLY A 45 2.68 -8.07 19.19
C GLY A 45 2.35 -6.58 19.33
N CYS A 46 1.68 -5.96 18.35
CA CYS A 46 1.22 -4.57 18.42
C CYS A 46 -0.22 -4.40 18.93
N ASP A 47 -0.83 -5.45 19.48
CA ASP A 47 -2.23 -5.46 19.95
C ASP A 47 -3.25 -5.04 18.86
N MET A 48 -2.93 -5.31 17.59
CA MET A 48 -3.77 -5.03 16.42
C MET A 48 -4.51 -6.29 16.01
N GLU A 49 -5.50 -6.69 16.82
CA GLU A 49 -6.23 -7.93 16.62
C GLU A 49 -7.29 -7.82 15.52
N GLU A 50 -7.53 -8.94 14.82
CA GLU A 50 -8.59 -9.06 13.83
C GLU A 50 -9.98 -9.07 14.49
N LYS A 51 -10.94 -8.47 13.79
CA LYS A 51 -12.37 -8.49 14.12
C LYS A 51 -13.15 -9.02 12.92
N LYS A 52 -14.34 -9.55 13.19
CA LYS A 52 -15.28 -10.00 12.17
C LYS A 52 -16.51 -9.12 12.14
N ASP A 53 -17.02 -8.86 10.94
CA ASP A 53 -18.31 -8.19 10.76
C ASP A 53 -19.49 -9.17 10.87
N GLU A 54 -20.70 -8.70 10.57
CA GLU A 54 -21.92 -9.52 10.62
C GLU A 54 -21.96 -10.62 9.54
N GLU A 55 -21.16 -10.49 8.47
CA GLU A 55 -21.06 -11.44 7.36
C GLU A 55 -19.86 -12.40 7.52
N ASP A 56 -19.24 -12.44 8.70
CA ASP A 56 -18.05 -13.24 9.03
C ASP A 56 -16.80 -12.84 8.23
N SER A 57 -16.79 -11.64 7.62
CA SER A 57 -15.63 -11.08 6.93
C SER A 57 -14.69 -10.39 7.93
N THR A 58 -13.39 -10.56 7.71
CA THR A 58 -12.34 -10.05 8.61
C THR A 58 -11.97 -8.59 8.33
N LEU A 59 -11.72 -7.83 9.39
CA LEU A 59 -11.12 -6.50 9.36
C LEU A 59 -10.08 -6.34 10.48
N ASN A 60 -9.10 -5.46 10.26
CA ASN A 60 -8.11 -5.08 11.25
C ASN A 60 -8.00 -3.55 11.26
N GLU A 61 -8.43 -2.92 12.35
CA GLU A 61 -8.49 -1.47 12.46
C GLU A 61 -7.08 -0.84 12.45
N GLY A 62 -6.12 -1.46 13.13
CA GLY A 62 -4.75 -0.99 13.20
C GLY A 62 -4.06 -1.03 11.84
N GLU A 63 -4.23 -2.12 11.08
CA GLU A 63 -3.70 -2.21 9.71
C GLU A 63 -4.30 -1.17 8.78
N ALA A 64 -5.60 -0.89 8.92
CA ALA A 64 -6.27 0.12 8.12
C ALA A 64 -5.72 1.53 8.42
N GLU A 65 -5.53 1.86 9.70
CA GLU A 65 -4.92 3.13 10.12
C GLU A 65 -3.48 3.28 9.61
N ILE A 66 -2.65 2.23 9.73
CA ILE A 66 -1.28 2.21 9.21
C ILE A 66 -1.28 2.45 7.70
N SER A 67 -2.15 1.76 6.97
CA SER A 67 -2.26 1.86 5.51
C SER A 67 -2.62 3.29 5.08
N ILE A 68 -3.63 3.88 5.72
CA ILE A 68 -4.05 5.27 5.44
C ILE A 68 -2.94 6.26 5.84
N ALA A 69 -2.27 6.06 6.97
CA ALA A 69 -1.18 6.92 7.41
C ALA A 69 0.01 6.89 6.43
N HIS A 70 0.38 5.71 5.94
CA HIS A 70 1.44 5.56 4.94
C HIS A 70 1.07 6.23 3.62
N ALA A 71 -0.15 5.99 3.15
CA ALA A 71 -0.63 6.58 1.90
C ALA A 71 -0.70 8.12 1.98
N ARG A 72 -1.11 8.68 3.13
CA ARG A 72 -1.03 10.13 3.40
C ARG A 72 0.41 10.66 3.35
N ARG A 73 1.38 9.91 3.86
CA ARG A 73 2.79 10.30 3.81
C ARG A 73 3.33 10.35 2.38
N LEU A 74 2.88 9.44 1.52
CA LEU A 74 3.17 9.48 0.08
C LEU A 74 2.58 10.74 -0.57
N VAL A 75 1.31 11.06 -0.27
CA VAL A 75 0.67 12.28 -0.76
C VAL A 75 1.39 13.55 -0.29
N GLN A 76 1.77 13.61 0.99
CA GLN A 76 2.57 14.72 1.54
C GLN A 76 3.96 14.83 0.89
N SER A 77 4.47 13.73 0.35
CA SER A 77 5.73 13.70 -0.40
C SER A 77 5.54 14.09 -1.88
N GLY A 78 4.32 14.39 -2.33
CA GLY A 78 4.02 14.86 -3.68
C GLY A 78 3.40 13.81 -4.61
N VAL A 79 3.22 12.56 -4.16
CA VAL A 79 2.53 11.53 -4.97
C VAL A 79 1.06 11.88 -5.10
N GLN A 80 0.50 11.82 -6.32
CA GLN A 80 -0.93 12.07 -6.50
C GLN A 80 -1.73 10.92 -5.90
N ALA A 81 -2.81 11.25 -5.18
CA ALA A 81 -3.66 10.22 -4.58
C ALA A 81 -4.30 9.29 -5.61
N SER A 82 -4.52 9.77 -6.84
CA SER A 82 -4.96 8.97 -7.99
C SER A 82 -3.99 7.86 -8.40
N ASP A 83 -2.72 8.00 -8.03
CA ASP A 83 -1.65 7.05 -8.36
C ASP A 83 -1.41 6.04 -7.22
N ILE A 84 -2.23 6.10 -6.15
CA ILE A 84 -2.14 5.21 -4.99
C ILE A 84 -3.37 4.31 -4.93
N GLY A 85 -3.14 3.00 -4.91
CA GLY A 85 -4.15 1.98 -4.61
C GLY A 85 -3.89 1.30 -3.28
N ILE A 86 -4.94 1.13 -2.45
CA ILE A 86 -4.88 0.28 -1.24
C ILE A 86 -5.68 -0.99 -1.53
N ILE A 87 -5.03 -2.14 -1.42
CA ILE A 87 -5.64 -3.45 -1.68
C ILE A 87 -5.74 -4.28 -0.39
N THR A 88 -6.85 -5.00 -0.24
CA THR A 88 -7.09 -5.92 0.88
C THR A 88 -8.00 -7.07 0.42
N PRO A 89 -7.82 -8.30 0.93
CA PRO A 89 -8.61 -9.45 0.47
C PRO A 89 -10.04 -9.50 1.02
N TYR A 90 -10.36 -8.75 2.07
CA TYR A 90 -11.63 -8.88 2.80
C TYR A 90 -12.58 -7.71 2.57
N ALA A 91 -13.87 -8.01 2.37
CA ALA A 91 -14.90 -7.02 2.12
C ALA A 91 -15.08 -6.06 3.32
N ALA A 92 -15.08 -6.59 4.55
CA ALA A 92 -15.17 -5.79 5.77
C ALA A 92 -14.02 -4.76 5.86
N GLN A 93 -12.79 -5.15 5.51
CA GLN A 93 -11.65 -4.23 5.50
C GLN A 93 -11.80 -3.15 4.41
N VAL A 94 -12.33 -3.48 3.23
CA VAL A 94 -12.66 -2.49 2.19
C VAL A 94 -13.67 -1.46 2.72
N VAL A 95 -14.74 -1.92 3.37
CA VAL A 95 -15.77 -1.03 3.95
C VAL A 95 -15.15 -0.11 5.00
N PHE A 96 -14.34 -0.66 5.90
CA PHE A 96 -13.69 0.10 6.97
C PHE A 96 -12.71 1.15 6.42
N LEU A 97 -11.87 0.79 5.44
CA LEU A 97 -10.96 1.73 4.77
C LEU A 97 -11.72 2.89 4.10
N LYS A 98 -12.87 2.61 3.47
CA LYS A 98 -13.73 3.65 2.87
C LYS A 98 -14.31 4.59 3.92
N MET A 99 -14.73 4.06 5.08
CA MET A 99 -15.21 4.89 6.19
C MET A 99 -14.10 5.79 6.76
N LEU A 100 -12.90 5.24 6.98
CA LEU A 100 -11.75 6.01 7.44
C LEU A 100 -11.40 7.13 6.46
N LYS A 101 -11.39 6.85 5.15
CA LYS A 101 -11.17 7.86 4.10
C LYS A 101 -12.17 9.02 4.25
N CYS A 102 -13.47 8.76 4.30
CA CYS A 102 -14.49 9.82 4.41
C CYS A 102 -14.35 10.68 5.68
N ASN A 103 -13.90 10.10 6.79
CA ASN A 103 -13.61 10.86 8.01
C ASN A 103 -12.41 11.80 7.84
N HIS A 104 -11.42 11.39 7.04
CA HIS A 104 -10.23 12.18 6.74
C HIS A 104 -10.41 13.17 5.58
N ASP A 105 -11.37 12.98 4.66
CA ASP A 105 -11.64 13.92 3.55
C ASP A 105 -12.16 15.29 4.02
N LYS A 106 -12.60 15.40 5.28
CA LYS A 106 -12.80 16.70 5.96
C LYS A 106 -11.50 17.50 6.13
N LEU A 107 -10.34 16.87 5.87
CA LEU A 107 -9.00 17.44 5.90
C LEU A 107 -8.36 17.35 4.49
N LYS A 108 -8.93 18.03 3.50
CA LYS A 108 -8.36 18.39 2.17
C LYS A 108 -7.09 17.62 1.70
N TYR A 109 -7.19 16.34 1.39
CA TYR A 109 -6.16 15.63 0.61
C TYR A 109 -6.87 14.68 -0.37
N GLY A 110 -6.46 14.72 -1.64
CA GLY A 110 -7.18 14.16 -2.78
C GLY A 110 -7.51 12.67 -2.67
N ASP A 111 -8.47 12.26 -3.50
CA ASP A 111 -9.07 10.94 -3.51
C ASP A 111 -8.06 9.80 -3.71
N LEU A 112 -7.80 9.05 -2.64
CA LEU A 112 -7.23 7.70 -2.75
C LEU A 112 -8.29 6.76 -3.31
N TYR A 113 -7.90 5.90 -4.26
CA TYR A 113 -8.75 4.85 -4.81
C TYR A 113 -8.50 3.55 -4.05
N CYS A 114 -9.55 3.01 -3.42
CA CYS A 114 -9.62 1.64 -2.94
C CYS A 114 -10.61 0.87 -3.81
#